data_AF-A0A955EBB9-F1
#
_entry.id   AF-A0A955EBB9-F1
#
_cell.length_a   1.000
_cell.length_b   1.000
_cell.length_c   1.000
_cell.angle_alpha   90.00
_cell.angle_beta   90.00
_cell.angle_gamma   90.00
#
_symmetry.space_group_name_H-M   'P 1'
#
loop_
_entity.id
_entity.type
_entity.pdbx_description
1 polymer ?
#
loop_
_entity_poly.entity_id
_entity_poly.type
_entity_poly.pdbx_seq_one_letter_code
_entity_poly.pdbx_strand_id
1 'polypeptide(L)'
;MISAPFGNYIQPKETTPTLGTFTLLKRPGRVWRVIRTLRKDKETGAWVNKIGLRNPGIEWLLAREQRGKAGTGDKLVSIHGFDDNEWRALLEKVERLDDGGGPLGVELNMSCPNVGEAIGGFPGWLFGAAVAT
;
A
#
# COMPACT_ATOMS: atom_id res chain seq x y z
N MET A 1 3.48 -14.70 0.58
CA MET A 1 2.91 -13.34 0.68
C MET A 1 1.66 -13.25 -0.20
N ILE A 2 0.60 -12.58 0.27
CA ILE A 2 -0.58 -12.26 -0.55
C ILE A 2 -0.60 -10.76 -0.78
N SER A 3 -0.25 -10.36 -2.00
CA SER A 3 -0.14 -8.95 -2.38
C SER A 3 -1.48 -8.21 -2.37
N ALA A 4 -1.41 -6.88 -2.28
CA ALA A 4 -2.55 -6.02 -2.51
C ALA A 4 -3.12 -6.20 -3.94
N PRO A 5 -4.45 -6.10 -4.15
CA PRO A 5 -5.49 -5.77 -3.17
C PRO A 5 -5.99 -6.99 -2.37
N PHE A 6 -5.61 -8.22 -2.74
CA PHE A 6 -6.16 -9.45 -2.19
C PHE A 6 -5.80 -9.67 -0.71
N GLY A 7 -4.63 -9.22 -0.27
CA GLY A 7 -4.23 -9.29 1.15
C GLY A 7 -5.17 -8.54 2.11
N ASN A 8 -5.99 -7.60 1.60
CA ASN A 8 -7.03 -6.94 2.40
C ASN A 8 -8.25 -7.84 2.68
N TYR A 9 -8.44 -8.93 1.94
CA TYR A 9 -9.68 -9.73 1.93
C TYR A 9 -9.44 -11.22 2.17
N ILE A 10 -8.31 -11.76 1.69
CA ILE A 10 -8.00 -13.20 1.72
C ILE A 10 -6.71 -13.38 2.50
N GLN A 11 -6.80 -14.04 3.65
CA GLN A 11 -5.69 -14.23 4.60
C GLN A 11 -5.66 -15.70 5.09
N PRO A 12 -5.28 -16.67 4.23
CA PRO A 12 -5.08 -18.06 4.63
C PRO A 12 -3.99 -18.16 5.70
N LYS A 13 -4.07 -19.21 6.53
CA LYS A 13 -3.02 -19.53 7.51
C LYS A 13 -1.67 -19.68 6.80
N GLU A 14 -0.59 -19.31 7.49
CA GLU A 14 0.79 -19.39 7.00
C GLU A 14 1.10 -18.46 5.80
N THR A 15 0.28 -17.44 5.58
CA THR A 15 0.56 -16.40 4.60
C THR A 15 0.73 -15.05 5.26
N THR A 16 1.66 -14.24 4.74
CA THR A 16 1.79 -12.84 5.11
C THR A 16 0.94 -11.97 4.17
N PRO A 17 -0.14 -11.35 4.64
CA PRO A 17 -0.94 -10.46 3.81
C PRO A 17 -0.29 -9.08 3.71
N THR A 18 -0.34 -8.49 2.52
CA THR A 18 0.01 -7.10 2.30
C THR A 18 -1.26 -6.26 2.24
N LEU A 19 -1.40 -5.33 3.20
CA LEU A 19 -2.45 -4.32 3.19
C LEU A 19 -2.23 -3.35 2.04
N GLY A 20 -3.34 -2.90 1.43
CA GLY A 20 -3.36 -2.15 0.18
C GLY A 20 -2.35 -1.01 0.11
N THR A 21 -1.92 -0.64 -1.10
CA THR A 21 -0.97 0.48 -1.25
C THR A 21 -1.62 1.82 -0.87
N PHE A 22 -1.19 2.39 0.26
CA PHE A 22 -1.65 3.68 0.77
C PHE A 22 -0.81 4.83 0.20
N THR A 23 -1.48 5.92 -0.16
CA THR A 23 -0.84 7.20 -0.48
C THR A 23 -1.03 8.16 0.68
N LEU A 24 -0.30 9.28 0.69
CA LEU A 24 -0.45 10.29 1.76
C LEU A 24 -1.90 10.77 1.84
N LEU A 25 -2.47 11.13 0.69
CA LEU A 25 -3.86 11.59 0.57
C LEU A 25 -4.80 10.50 0.04
N LYS A 26 -6.08 10.62 0.38
CA LYS A 26 -7.14 9.74 -0.10
C LYS A 26 -7.32 9.87 -1.62
N ARG A 27 -7.39 8.74 -2.32
CA ARG A 27 -7.68 8.66 -3.76
C ARG A 27 -9.02 7.95 -3.99
N PRO A 28 -10.13 8.69 -4.19
CA PRO A 28 -11.49 8.13 -4.19
C PRO A 28 -11.84 7.30 -5.44
N GLY A 29 -12.98 6.59 -5.37
CA GLY A 29 -13.53 5.81 -6.49
C GLY A 29 -13.06 4.34 -6.56
N ARG A 30 -12.47 3.81 -5.49
CA ARG A 30 -11.86 2.47 -5.45
C ARG A 30 -12.85 1.36 -5.82
N VAL A 31 -13.99 1.32 -5.16
CA VAL A 31 -14.98 0.22 -5.30
C VAL A 31 -15.53 0.13 -6.71
N TRP A 32 -16.00 1.25 -7.25
CA TRP A 32 -16.61 1.29 -8.59
C TRP A 32 -15.62 0.93 -9.70
N ARG A 33 -14.34 1.30 -9.54
CA ARG A 33 -13.30 0.97 -10.52
C ARG A 33 -12.80 -0.47 -10.40
N VAL A 34 -12.75 -1.05 -9.19
CA VAL A 34 -12.47 -2.49 -9.02
C VAL A 34 -13.48 -3.31 -9.80
N ILE A 35 -14.78 -3.07 -9.58
CA ILE A 35 -15.87 -3.79 -10.27
C ILE A 35 -15.74 -3.64 -11.79
N ARG A 36 -15.44 -2.44 -12.28
CA ARG A 36 -15.33 -2.18 -13.73
C ARG A 36 -14.09 -2.76 -14.40
N THR A 37 -13.03 -3.03 -13.66
CA THR A 37 -11.71 -3.31 -14.28
C THR A 37 -11.16 -4.68 -13.94
N LEU A 38 -11.59 -5.28 -12.84
CA LEU A 38 -11.22 -6.64 -12.48
C LEU A 38 -11.91 -7.62 -13.44
N ARG A 39 -11.13 -8.24 -14.30
CA ARG A 39 -11.60 -9.24 -15.25
C ARG A 39 -10.58 -10.34 -15.43
N LYS A 40 -11.03 -11.53 -15.80
CA LYS A 40 -10.14 -12.61 -16.20
C LYS A 40 -9.66 -12.36 -17.62
N ASP A 41 -8.36 -12.39 -17.79
CA ASP A 41 -7.72 -12.38 -19.10
C ASP A 41 -7.95 -13.74 -19.78
N LYS A 42 -8.37 -13.72 -21.05
CA LYS A 42 -8.81 -14.93 -21.75
C LYS A 42 -7.64 -15.76 -22.29
N GLU A 43 -6.51 -15.13 -22.57
CA GLU A 43 -5.34 -15.79 -23.15
C GLU A 43 -4.50 -16.47 -22.06
N THR A 44 -4.24 -15.73 -20.98
CA THR A 44 -3.40 -16.21 -19.87
C THR A 44 -4.20 -16.88 -18.76
N GLY A 45 -5.52 -16.68 -18.72
CA GLY A 45 -6.37 -17.13 -17.61
C GLY A 45 -6.15 -16.37 -16.29
N ALA A 46 -5.26 -15.38 -16.28
CA ALA A 46 -4.94 -14.59 -15.09
C ALA A 46 -6.00 -13.53 -14.79
N TRP A 47 -6.01 -12.98 -13.58
CA TRP A 47 -6.86 -11.85 -13.23
C TRP A 47 -6.12 -10.53 -13.46
N VAL A 48 -6.71 -9.64 -14.26
CA VAL A 48 -6.16 -8.30 -14.54
C VAL A 48 -7.07 -7.22 -13.97
N ASN A 49 -6.50 -6.09 -13.52
CA ASN A 49 -7.26 -4.94 -13.05
C ASN A 49 -6.64 -3.60 -13.51
N LYS A 50 -7.44 -2.52 -13.49
CA LYS A 50 -7.00 -1.13 -13.74
C LYS A 50 -7.51 -0.20 -12.63
N ILE A 51 -7.30 -0.59 -11.38
CA ILE A 51 -7.83 0.14 -10.20
C ILE A 51 -7.21 1.54 -10.07
N GLY A 52 -5.97 1.73 -10.55
CA GLY A 52 -5.28 3.02 -10.63
C GLY A 52 -5.00 3.66 -9.26
N LEU A 53 -4.39 2.89 -8.36
CA LEU A 53 -3.89 3.32 -7.04
C LEU A 53 -4.91 4.07 -6.15
N ARG A 54 -6.19 3.72 -6.28
CA ARG A 54 -7.24 4.30 -5.43
C ARG A 54 -7.21 3.64 -4.06
N ASN A 55 -7.04 4.45 -3.03
CA ASN A 55 -6.84 4.01 -1.67
C ASN A 55 -7.41 5.06 -0.69
N PRO A 56 -7.71 4.69 0.56
CA PRO A 56 -8.35 5.59 1.51
C PRO A 56 -7.38 6.62 2.13
N GLY A 57 -6.08 6.56 1.83
CA GLY A 57 -5.03 7.33 2.47
C GLY A 57 -4.49 6.64 3.74
N ILE A 58 -3.23 6.94 4.11
CA ILE A 58 -2.58 6.35 5.28
C ILE A 58 -3.24 6.74 6.61
N GLU A 59 -3.83 7.94 6.70
CA GLU A 59 -4.60 8.40 7.88
C GLU A 59 -5.78 7.47 8.21
N TRP A 60 -6.39 6.87 7.20
CA TRP A 60 -7.45 5.91 7.41
C TRP A 60 -6.95 4.64 8.10
N LEU A 61 -5.72 4.20 7.80
CA LEU A 61 -5.11 3.04 8.43
C LEU A 61 -4.78 3.36 9.90
N LEU A 62 -4.10 4.48 10.16
CA LEU A 62 -3.78 4.96 11.50
C LEU A 62 -5.02 5.01 12.40
N ALA A 63 -6.09 5.65 11.93
CA ALA A 63 -7.33 5.77 12.69
C ALA A 63 -8.01 4.42 12.95
N ARG A 64 -7.79 3.40 12.11
CA ARG A 64 -8.30 2.05 12.35
C ARG A 64 -7.43 1.26 13.31
N GLU A 65 -6.12 1.41 13.24
CA GLU A 65 -5.20 0.75 14.16
C GLU A 65 -5.40 1.24 15.59
N GLN A 66 -5.48 2.55 15.79
CA GLN A 66 -5.79 3.16 17.09
C GLN A 66 -7.13 2.68 17.68
N ARG A 67 -8.07 2.25 16.83
CA ARG A 67 -9.38 1.72 17.24
C ARG A 67 -9.39 0.19 17.39
N GLY A 68 -8.27 -0.50 17.19
CA GLY A 68 -8.16 -1.95 17.19
C GLY A 68 -8.90 -2.64 16.03
N LYS A 69 -9.07 -1.95 14.89
CA LYS A 69 -9.90 -2.40 13.75
C LYS A 69 -9.12 -2.79 12.49
N ALA A 70 -7.79 -2.65 12.48
CA ALA A 70 -6.95 -3.06 11.36
C ALA A 70 -6.06 -4.24 11.74
N GLY A 71 -5.38 -4.16 12.89
CA GLY A 71 -4.49 -5.19 13.42
C GLY A 71 -3.32 -5.38 12.47
N THR A 72 -2.30 -4.53 12.54
CA THR A 72 -1.20 -4.56 11.57
C THR A 72 -0.08 -5.53 11.89
N GLY A 73 0.02 -6.02 13.14
CA GLY A 73 1.19 -6.78 13.64
C GLY A 73 1.60 -8.02 12.86
N ASP A 74 0.70 -8.65 12.11
CA ASP A 74 0.96 -9.82 11.27
C ASP A 74 0.98 -9.50 9.76
N LYS A 75 0.93 -8.21 9.39
CA LYS A 75 0.69 -7.75 8.01
C LYS A 75 1.79 -6.81 7.53
N LEU A 76 2.07 -6.86 6.24
CA LEU A 76 2.86 -5.84 5.57
C LEU A 76 1.99 -4.65 5.20
N VAL A 77 2.49 -3.43 5.37
CA VAL A 77 1.81 -2.20 4.94
C VAL A 77 2.49 -1.66 3.70
N SER A 78 1.76 -1.63 2.58
CA SER A 78 2.27 -1.10 1.31
C SER A 78 2.02 0.41 1.22
N ILE A 79 3.04 1.20 0.86
CA ILE A 79 2.93 2.66 0.66
C ILE A 79 3.49 3.11 -0.69
N HIS A 80 3.00 4.24 -1.17
CA HIS A 80 3.49 4.90 -2.39
C HIS A 80 3.41 6.42 -2.26
N GLY A 81 4.56 7.09 -2.32
CA GLY A 81 4.67 8.54 -2.42
C GLY A 81 4.88 9.01 -3.87
N PHE A 82 4.35 10.17 -4.23
CA PHE A 82 4.55 10.77 -5.56
C PHE A 82 5.77 11.70 -5.64
N ASP A 83 6.24 12.18 -4.48
CA ASP A 83 7.42 13.03 -4.34
C ASP A 83 8.13 12.78 -3.01
N ASP A 84 9.31 13.36 -2.86
CA ASP A 84 10.17 13.26 -1.69
C ASP A 84 9.49 13.66 -0.36
N ASN A 85 8.62 14.66 -0.39
CA ASN A 85 7.92 15.12 0.80
C ASN A 85 6.84 14.12 1.20
N GLU A 86 6.12 13.58 0.22
CA GLU A 86 5.16 12.52 0.48
C GLU A 86 5.82 11.25 1.03
N TRP A 87 6.98 10.86 0.50
CA TRP A 87 7.74 9.72 1.03
C TRP A 87 8.13 9.93 2.49
N ARG A 88 8.69 11.10 2.85
CA ARG A 88 9.03 11.42 4.25
C ARG A 88 7.80 11.38 5.15
N ALA A 89 6.72 12.04 4.75
CA ALA A 89 5.48 12.08 5.53
C ALA A 89 4.83 10.69 5.67
N LEU A 90 4.94 9.83 4.66
CA LEU A 90 4.44 8.45 4.73
C LEU A 90 5.25 7.61 5.70
N LEU A 91 6.60 7.70 5.67
CA LEU A 91 7.46 6.95 6.59
C LEU A 91 7.21 7.36 8.05
N GLU A 92 7.17 8.66 8.32
CA GLU A 92 6.85 9.18 9.67
C GLU A 92 5.48 8.66 10.16
N LYS A 93 4.50 8.57 9.26
CA LYS A 93 3.17 8.03 9.62
C LYS A 93 3.18 6.53 9.84
N VAL A 94 4.00 5.78 9.12
CA VAL A 94 4.12 4.34 9.33
C VAL A 94 4.89 4.02 10.60
N GLU A 95 5.91 4.81 10.97
CA GLU A 95 6.61 4.70 12.25
C GLU A 95 5.65 4.88 13.43
N ARG A 96 4.68 5.80 13.34
CA ARG A 96 3.64 5.97 14.38
C ARG A 96 2.71 4.76 14.54
N LEU A 97 2.67 3.83 13.59
CA LEU A 97 1.97 2.55 13.78
C LEU A 97 2.76 1.62 14.72
N ASP A 98 4.08 1.80 14.81
CA ASP A 98 4.98 0.94 15.61
C ASP A 98 4.83 1.16 17.12
N ASP A 99 4.46 2.37 17.54
CA ASP A 99 4.16 2.72 18.94
C ASP A 99 3.07 1.84 19.60
N GLY A 100 2.29 1.09 18.80
CA GLY A 100 1.23 0.17 19.25
C GLY A 100 1.46 -1.32 18.92
N GLY A 101 2.67 -1.72 18.53
CA GLY A 101 2.98 -3.09 18.08
C GLY A 101 3.10 -3.27 16.56
N GLY A 102 3.00 -2.18 15.81
CA GLY A 102 3.51 -2.04 14.44
C GLY A 102 2.88 -2.90 13.36
N PRO A 103 3.18 -2.62 12.08
CA PRO A 103 3.10 -3.61 11.04
C PRO A 103 4.28 -4.60 11.13
N LEU A 104 4.11 -5.81 10.60
CA LEU A 104 5.22 -6.77 10.44
C LEU A 104 6.37 -6.19 9.59
N GLY A 105 6.04 -5.26 8.69
CA GLY A 105 6.99 -4.54 7.86
C GLY A 105 6.31 -3.61 6.88
N VAL A 106 7.13 -2.83 6.17
CA VAL A 106 6.67 -1.83 5.20
C VAL A 106 7.10 -2.23 3.79
N GLU A 107 6.16 -2.25 2.86
CA GLU A 107 6.43 -2.47 1.44
C GLU A 107 6.43 -1.13 0.70
N LEU A 108 7.55 -0.77 0.07
CA LEU A 108 7.66 0.43 -0.77
C LEU A 108 7.25 0.07 -2.20
N ASN A 109 6.04 0.43 -2.60
CA ASN A 109 5.53 0.07 -3.92
C ASN A 109 6.01 1.07 -4.97
N MET A 110 7.01 0.70 -5.79
CA MET A 110 7.54 1.57 -6.87
C MET A 110 6.89 1.31 -8.24
N SER A 111 5.98 0.35 -8.32
CA SER A 111 5.62 -0.29 -9.58
C SER A 111 4.48 0.38 -10.36
N CYS A 112 3.79 1.39 -9.80
CA CYS A 112 2.50 1.82 -10.36
C CYS A 112 2.67 2.64 -11.66
N PRO A 113 2.42 2.05 -12.86
CA PRO A 113 2.66 2.72 -14.14
C PRO A 113 1.41 3.48 -14.64
N ASN A 114 0.33 3.46 -13.85
CA ASN A 114 -0.99 4.00 -14.23
C ASN A 114 -1.21 5.45 -13.75
N VAL A 115 -0.16 6.09 -13.24
CA VAL A 115 -0.16 7.50 -12.85
C VAL A 115 0.86 8.12 -13.81
N GLY A 116 0.35 8.87 -14.80
CA GLY A 116 1.09 9.21 -16.02
C GLY A 116 2.45 9.86 -15.79
N GLU A 117 3.29 9.76 -16.81
CA GLU A 117 4.62 10.37 -17.02
C GLU A 117 4.90 11.61 -16.16
N ALA A 118 5.36 11.37 -14.93
CA ALA A 118 6.15 12.25 -14.06
C ALA A 118 6.16 11.64 -12.65
N ILE A 119 6.60 10.39 -12.52
CA ILE A 119 7.00 9.90 -11.20
C ILE A 119 8.37 10.53 -10.96
N GLY A 120 8.45 11.49 -10.03
CA GLY A 120 9.72 11.84 -9.42
C GLY A 120 10.36 10.54 -8.98
N GLY A 121 11.49 10.18 -9.59
CA GLY A 121 12.08 8.85 -9.46
C GLY A 121 12.34 8.47 -8.00
N PHE A 122 12.74 7.21 -7.77
CA PHE A 122 13.14 6.72 -6.46
C PHE A 122 13.94 7.79 -5.68
N PRO A 123 13.50 8.20 -4.48
CA PRO A 123 14.22 9.23 -3.73
C PRO A 123 15.61 8.68 -3.40
N GLY A 124 16.67 9.20 -4.02
CA GLY A 124 18.02 8.65 -3.85
C GLY A 124 18.46 8.55 -2.39
N TRP A 125 17.91 9.42 -1.53
CA TRP A 125 18.13 9.40 -0.08
C TRP A 125 17.50 8.19 0.64
N LEU A 126 16.44 7.60 0.09
CA LEU A 126 15.67 6.55 0.75
C LEU A 126 16.48 5.24 0.88
N PHE A 127 17.22 4.87 -0.16
CA PHE A 127 18.14 3.72 -0.07
C PHE A 127 19.23 3.99 0.98
N GLY A 128 19.79 5.19 1.00
CA GLY A 128 20.80 5.58 1.98
C GLY A 128 20.29 5.52 3.42
N ALA A 129 19.06 5.95 3.67
CA ALA A 129 18.44 5.88 4.99
C ALA A 129 18.17 4.43 5.41
N ALA A 130 17.65 3.60 4.50
CA ALA A 130 17.29 2.21 4.80
C ALA A 130 18.49 1.29 5.10
N VAL A 131 19.69 1.61 4.62
CA VAL A 131 20.92 0.83 4.89
C VAL A 131 21.74 1.39 6.06
N ALA A 132 21.37 2.55 6.60
CA ALA A 132 22.06 3.19 7.71
C ALA A 132 21.55 2.75 9.10
N THR A 133 20.44 2.01 9.14
CA THR A 133 19.85 1.36 10.32
C THR A 133 20.25 -0.11 10.40
#